data_AF-A0A940TYV6-F1
#
_entry.id   AF-A0A940TYV6-F1
#
_cell.length_a   1.000
_cell.length_b   1.000
_cell.length_c   1.000
_cell.angle_alpha   90.00
_cell.angle_beta   90.00
_cell.angle_gamma   90.00
#
_symmetry.space_group_name_H-M   'P 1'
#
loop_
_entity.id
_entity.type
_entity.pdbx_description
1 polymer ?
#
loop_
_entity_poly.entity_id
_entity_poly.type
_entity_poly.pdbx_seq_one_letter_code
_entity_poly.pdbx_strand_id
1 'polypeptide(L)'
;PGQARLRKYGWVTAYFIRQGTSADQAIRNRLEKLGRATSDWIVVSSDLAVQAAARRSGATVVKAEDFSRQMQKTLQGIGQASEKGADTILKPDEVEAWLKFFEGESQNGED
;
A
#
# COMPACT_ATOMS: atom_id res chain seq x y z
N PRO A 1 -29.74 -16.94 11.17
CA PRO A 1 -28.41 -17.23 10.58
C PRO A 1 -27.53 -15.95 10.52
N GLY A 2 -26.56 -15.83 11.42
CA GLY A 2 -25.68 -14.66 11.52
C GLY A 2 -24.40 -14.83 10.70
N GLN A 3 -24.30 -14.13 9.56
CA GLN A 3 -23.07 -14.11 8.78
C GLN A 3 -21.91 -13.48 9.58
N ALA A 4 -20.70 -14.00 9.38
CA ALA A 4 -19.49 -13.47 10.00
C ALA A 4 -19.32 -11.98 9.65
N ARG A 5 -19.38 -11.11 10.68
CA ARG A 5 -19.24 -9.65 10.56
C ARG A 5 -17.85 -9.18 10.12
N LEU A 6 -16.88 -10.08 10.06
CA LEU A 6 -15.48 -9.80 9.75
C LEU A 6 -14.93 -10.89 8.83
N ARG A 7 -14.29 -10.51 7.73
CA ARG A 7 -13.50 -11.42 6.89
C ARG A 7 -12.14 -10.82 6.59
N LYS A 8 -11.08 -11.62 6.67
CA LYS A 8 -9.71 -11.21 6.33
C LYS A 8 -9.36 -11.75 4.94
N TYR A 9 -8.77 -10.90 4.12
CA TYR A 9 -8.24 -11.16 2.78
C TYR A 9 -6.79 -10.71 2.75
N GLY A 10 -5.88 -11.58 3.21
CA GLY A 10 -4.48 -11.21 3.43
C GLY A 10 -4.38 -10.02 4.40
N TRP A 11 -3.88 -8.89 3.91
CA TRP A 11 -3.69 -7.67 4.69
C TRP A 11 -4.95 -6.78 4.75
N VAL A 12 -5.97 -7.10 3.95
CA VAL A 12 -7.23 -6.38 3.93
C VAL A 12 -8.23 -7.03 4.87
N THR A 13 -8.84 -6.24 5.75
CA THR A 13 -9.92 -6.73 6.62
C THR A 13 -11.24 -6.10 6.20
N ALA A 14 -12.18 -6.92 5.75
CA ALA A 14 -13.52 -6.51 5.36
C ALA A 14 -14.48 -6.61 6.55
N TYR A 15 -15.17 -5.51 6.85
CA TYR A 15 -16.20 -5.42 7.88
C TYR A 15 -17.58 -5.42 7.23
N PHE A 16 -18.41 -6.42 7.55
CA PHE A 16 -19.77 -6.54 7.04
C PHE A 16 -20.76 -6.02 8.09
N ILE A 17 -21.54 -5.02 7.70
CA ILE A 17 -22.59 -4.42 8.53
C ILE A 17 -23.87 -5.24 8.49
N ARG A 18 -24.67 -5.16 9.55
CA ARG A 18 -25.98 -5.82 9.64
C ARG A 18 -26.99 -5.07 8.76
N GLN A 19 -27.94 -5.82 8.21
CA GLN A 19 -29.11 -5.25 7.55
C GLN A 19 -29.84 -4.29 8.51
N GLY A 20 -30.16 -3.08 8.04
CA GLY A 20 -30.74 -2.01 8.86
C GLY A 20 -29.73 -1.02 9.46
N THR A 21 -28.43 -1.20 9.23
CA THR A 21 -27.38 -0.21 9.55
C THR A 21 -26.69 0.22 8.26
N SER A 22 -26.23 1.47 8.15
CA SER A 22 -25.47 1.92 6.97
C SER A 22 -23.96 1.82 7.16
N ALA A 23 -23.23 1.68 6.06
CA ALA A 23 -21.76 1.69 6.08
C ALA A 23 -21.24 3.02 6.65
N ASP A 24 -21.88 4.13 6.30
CA ASP A 24 -21.51 5.46 6.77
C ASP A 24 -21.66 5.59 8.29
N GLN A 25 -22.70 5.00 8.87
CA GLN A 25 -22.88 4.96 10.32
C GLN A 25 -21.78 4.13 10.98
N ALA A 26 -21.44 2.97 10.41
CA ALA A 26 -20.37 2.13 10.93
C ALA A 26 -19.01 2.82 10.87
N ILE A 27 -18.70 3.52 9.77
CA ILE A 27 -17.47 4.29 9.60
C ILE A 27 -17.43 5.46 10.58
N ARG A 28 -18.53 6.22 10.73
CA ARG A 28 -18.65 7.30 11.73
C ARG A 28 -18.37 6.80 13.13
N ASN A 29 -19.06 5.74 13.56
CA ASN A 29 -18.85 5.14 14.88
C ASN A 29 -17.42 4.65 15.07
N ARG A 30 -16.76 4.18 14.00
CA ARG A 30 -15.35 3.77 14.06
C ARG A 30 -14.43 4.97 14.27
N LEU A 31 -14.63 6.05 13.53
CA LEU A 31 -13.84 7.29 13.65
C LEU A 31 -14.00 7.91 15.04
N GLU A 32 -15.22 7.93 15.58
CA GLU A 32 -15.48 8.39 16.94
C GLU A 32 -14.75 7.53 17.99
N LYS A 33 -14.74 6.21 17.81
CA LYS A 33 -14.03 5.28 18.70
C LYS A 33 -12.50 5.41 18.62
N LEU A 34 -11.96 5.87 17.50
CA LEU A 34 -10.52 6.12 17.35
C LEU A 34 -10.09 7.36 18.11
N GLY A 35 -10.99 8.33 18.31
CA GLY A 35 -10.75 9.51 19.14
C GLY A 35 -9.51 10.28 18.69
N ARG A 36 -8.51 10.43 19.57
CA ARG A 36 -7.25 11.12 19.25
C ARG A 36 -6.39 10.40 18.21
N ALA A 37 -6.52 9.07 18.08
CA ALA A 37 -5.72 8.33 17.11
C ALA A 37 -6.16 8.60 15.66
N THR A 38 -7.31 9.24 15.46
CA THR A 38 -7.93 9.42 14.13
C THR A 38 -7.07 10.24 13.16
N SER A 39 -6.16 11.09 13.66
CA SER A 39 -5.19 11.83 12.84
C SER A 39 -4.27 10.93 12.02
N ASP A 40 -3.97 9.74 12.53
CA ASP A 40 -3.05 8.78 11.90
C ASP A 40 -3.78 7.90 10.87
N TRP A 41 -5.08 8.12 10.67
CA TRP A 41 -5.90 7.35 9.76
C TRP A 41 -6.19 8.12 8.48
N ILE A 42 -6.16 7.38 7.37
CA ILE A 42 -6.60 7.84 6.06
C ILE A 42 -7.94 7.20 5.77
N VAL A 43 -8.93 8.02 5.43
CA VAL A 43 -10.25 7.59 4.98
C VAL A 43 -10.36 7.80 3.48
N VAL A 44 -10.61 6.71 2.76
CA VAL A 44 -10.85 6.72 1.32
C VAL A 44 -12.34 6.57 1.06
N SER A 45 -12.98 7.55 0.43
CA SER A 45 -14.40 7.47 0.05
C SER A 45 -14.77 8.45 -1.07
N SER A 46 -15.75 8.11 -1.89
CA SER A 46 -16.43 9.04 -2.81
C SER A 46 -17.64 9.74 -2.15
N ASP A 47 -18.16 9.19 -1.05
CA ASP A 47 -19.33 9.71 -0.36
C ASP A 47 -19.00 10.96 0.49
N LEU A 48 -19.74 12.05 0.27
CA LEU A 48 -19.53 13.33 0.95
C LEU A 48 -19.83 13.28 2.46
N ALA A 49 -20.82 12.51 2.91
CA ALA A 49 -21.15 12.38 4.32
C ALA A 49 -20.05 11.64 5.09
N VAL A 50 -19.45 10.61 4.49
CA VAL A 50 -18.29 9.89 5.05
C VAL A 50 -17.07 10.80 5.09
N GLN A 51 -16.77 11.51 4.00
CA GLN A 51 -15.66 12.47 3.97
C GLN A 51 -15.82 13.57 5.02
N ALA A 52 -17.02 14.12 5.17
CA ALA A 52 -17.30 15.15 6.16
C ALA A 52 -17.09 14.62 7.60
N ALA A 53 -17.51 13.39 7.89
CA ALA A 53 -17.26 12.75 9.18
C ALA A 53 -15.77 12.53 9.46
N ALA A 54 -15.01 12.09 8.45
CA ALA A 54 -13.56 11.92 8.55
C ALA A 54 -12.86 13.26 8.83
N ARG A 55 -13.19 14.33 8.10
CA ARG A 55 -12.63 15.66 8.35
C ARG A 55 -12.96 16.17 9.76
N ARG A 56 -14.20 15.99 10.22
CA ARG A 56 -14.61 16.40 11.58
C ARG A 56 -13.87 15.65 12.70
N SER A 57 -13.48 14.40 12.44
CA SER A 57 -12.74 13.57 13.41
C SER A 57 -11.22 13.76 13.32
N GLY A 58 -10.73 14.59 12.39
CA GLY A 58 -9.30 14.87 12.21
C GLY A 58 -8.57 13.86 11.33
N ALA A 59 -9.27 12.91 10.70
CA ALA A 59 -8.66 11.98 9.76
C ALA A 59 -8.31 12.67 8.43
N THR A 60 -7.24 12.15 7.80
CA THR A 60 -6.89 12.55 6.43
C THR A 60 -7.90 11.92 5.46
N VAL A 61 -8.40 12.71 4.50
CA VAL A 61 -9.39 12.25 3.52
C VAL A 61 -8.79 12.18 2.13
N VAL A 62 -8.97 11.02 1.48
CA VAL A 62 -8.58 10.77 0.08
C VAL A 62 -9.84 10.43 -0.71
N LYS A 63 -9.98 11.02 -1.91
CA LYS A 63 -11.08 10.68 -2.81
C LYS A 63 -10.88 9.29 -3.39
N ALA A 64 -11.97 8.54 -3.54
CA ALA A 64 -11.90 7.18 -4.07
C ALA A 64 -11.30 7.13 -5.48
N GLU A 65 -11.55 8.14 -6.30
CA GLU A 65 -11.03 8.25 -7.67
C GLU A 65 -9.51 8.48 -7.70
N ASP A 66 -8.99 9.25 -6.74
CA ASP A 66 -7.55 9.49 -6.64
C ASP A 66 -6.82 8.25 -6.13
N PHE A 67 -7.41 7.58 -5.13
CA PHE A 67 -6.90 6.31 -4.63
C PHE A 67 -6.92 5.21 -5.69
N SER A 68 -7.98 5.12 -6.50
CA SER A 68 -8.07 4.10 -7.57
C SER A 68 -7.01 4.33 -8.64
N ARG A 69 -6.75 5.59 -9.03
CA ARG A 69 -5.65 5.95 -9.94
C ARG A 69 -4.29 5.57 -9.35
N GLN A 70 -4.05 5.86 -8.07
CA GLN A 70 -2.82 5.48 -7.37
C GLN A 70 -2.64 3.96 -7.35
N MET A 71 -3.70 3.22 -7.00
CA MET A 71 -3.68 1.76 -6.95
C MET A 71 -3.40 1.15 -8.33
N GLN A 72 -4.04 1.65 -9.39
CA GLN A 72 -3.77 1.20 -10.77
C GLN A 72 -2.33 1.46 -11.18
N LYS A 73 -1.78 2.65 -10.89
CA LYS A 73 -0.38 2.97 -11.18
C LYS A 73 0.58 2.05 -10.44
N THR A 74 0.31 1.74 -9.17
CA THR A 74 1.13 0.81 -8.39
C THR A 74 1.05 -0.61 -8.95
N LEU A 75 -0.14 -1.11 -9.30
CA LEU A 75 -0.31 -2.43 -9.89
C LEU A 75 0.37 -2.56 -11.26
N GLN A 76 0.30 -1.52 -12.09
CA GLN A 76 1.01 -1.47 -13.38
C GLN A 76 2.53 -1.38 -13.20
N GLY A 77 3.00 -0.61 -12.21
CA GLY A 77 4.42 -0.50 -11.86
C GLY A 77 5.01 -1.80 -11.32
N ILE A 78 4.24 -2.61 -10.60
CA ILE A 78 4.64 -3.95 -10.15
C ILE A 78 4.87 -4.89 -11.35
N GLY A 79 4.07 -4.77 -12.42
CA GLY A 79 4.32 -5.48 -13.68
C GLY A 79 5.63 -5.07 -14.36
N GLN A 80 5.90 -3.76 -14.44
CA GLN A 80 7.11 -3.23 -15.07
C GLN A 80 8.40 -3.47 -14.27
N ALA A 81 8.30 -3.63 -12.94
CA ALA A 81 9.45 -3.99 -12.12
C ALA A 81 9.99 -5.40 -12.43
N SER A 82 9.14 -6.31 -12.93
CA SER A 82 9.57 -7.65 -13.37
C SER A 82 10.26 -7.65 -14.74
N GLU A 83 9.97 -6.66 -15.59
CA GLU A 83 10.58 -6.53 -16.93
C GLU A 83 11.91 -5.76 -16.92
N LYS A 84 12.13 -4.87 -15.93
CA LYS A 84 13.43 -4.20 -15.74
C LYS A 84 14.55 -5.11 -15.24
N GLY A 85 14.26 -6.37 -14.94
CA GLY A 85 15.26 -7.38 -14.55
C GLY A 85 15.77 -8.25 -15.69
N ALA A 86 15.24 -8.13 -16.91
CA ALA A 86 15.52 -9.08 -17.99
C ALA A 86 16.45 -8.58 -19.09
N ASP A 87 16.93 -7.32 -19.07
CA ASP A 87 17.78 -6.81 -20.16
C ASP A 87 18.79 -5.74 -19.70
N THR A 88 19.43 -5.96 -18.55
CA THR A 88 20.81 -5.45 -18.42
C THR A 88 21.73 -6.58 -18.84
N ILE A 89 21.83 -6.80 -20.16
CA ILE A 89 22.97 -7.52 -20.73
C ILE A 89 24.18 -6.67 -20.33
N LEU A 90 24.82 -7.02 -19.21
CA LEU A 90 26.06 -6.39 -18.78
C LEU A 90 27.01 -6.44 -19.98
N LYS A 91 27.54 -5.30 -20.38
CA LYS A 91 28.47 -5.28 -21.51
C LYS A 91 29.66 -6.16 -21.15
N PRO A 92 30.22 -6.95 -22.08
CA PRO A 92 31.39 -7.79 -21.80
C PRO A 92 32.52 -7.03 -21.08
N ASP A 93 32.71 -5.76 -21.44
CA ASP A 93 33.70 -4.86 -20.83
C ASP A 93 33.43 -4.56 -19.35
N GLU A 94 32.16 -4.47 -18.93
CA GLU A 94 31.80 -4.30 -17.53
C GLU A 94 32.12 -5.57 -16.74
N VAL A 95 31.83 -6.75 -17.32
CA VAL A 95 32.18 -8.03 -16.67
C VAL A 95 33.70 -8.17 -16.50
N GLU A 96 34.50 -7.76 -17.49
CA GLU A 96 35.97 -7.80 -17.41
C GLU A 96 36.53 -6.84 -16.36
N ALA A 97 35.96 -5.63 -16.25
CA ALA A 97 36.36 -4.67 -15.23
C ALA A 97 36.08 -5.19 -13.81
N TRP A 98 34.96 -5.91 -13.64
CA TRP A 98 34.59 -6.50 -12.36
C TRP A 98 35.47 -7.70 -12.02
N LEU A 99 35.77 -8.58 -12.99
CA LEU A 99 36.71 -9.69 -12.80
C LEU A 99 38.08 -9.20 -12.34
N LYS A 100 38.63 -8.14 -12.96
CA LYS A 100 39.91 -7.54 -12.55
C LYS A 100 39.86 -6.93 -11.15
N PHE A 101 38.74 -6.33 -10.76
CA PHE A 101 38.56 -5.77 -9.42
C PHE A 101 38.57 -6.87 -8.34
N PHE A 102 37.92 -8.01 -8.61
CA PHE A 102 37.89 -9.15 -7.68
C PHE A 102 39.19 -9.98 -7.68
N GLU A 103 39.89 -10.11 -8.81
CA GLU A 103 41.22 -10.74 -8.87
C GLU A 103 42.28 -9.90 -8.15
N GLY A 104 42.16 -8.57 -8.16
CA GLY A 104 43.09 -7.66 -7.48
C GLY A 104 43.02 -7.68 -5.95
N GLU A 105 41.88 -8.05 -5.36
CA GLU A 105 41.76 -8.19 -3.89
C GLU A 105 42.25 -9.54 -3.36
N SER A 106 42.45 -10.54 -4.22
CA SER A 106 42.92 -11.87 -3.81
C SER A 106 44.45 -11.97 -3.63
N GLN A 107 45.19 -10.89 -3.90
CA GLN A 107 46.67 -10.86 -3.76
C GLN A 107 47.19 -9.96 -2.62
N ASN A 108 46.32 -9.42 -1.76
CA ASN A 108 46.74 -8.55 -0.65
C ASN A 108 46.33 -9.11 0.73
N GLY A 109 46.56 -10.41 0.91
CA GLY A 109 46.25 -11.11 2.16
C GLY A 109 47.06 -12.39 2.35
N GLU A 110 48.40 -12.32 2.27
CA GLU A 110 49.31 -13.26 2.96
C GLU A 110 50.74 -12.67 2.99
N ASP A 111 51.20 -12.39 4.23
CA ASP A 111 52.52 -11.99 4.75
C ASP A 111 53.25 -10.71 4.26
#